data_AF-A0A3A3D5C3-F1
#
_entry.id   AF-A0A3A3D5C3-F1
#
_cell.length_a   1.000
_cell.length_b   1.000
_cell.length_c   1.000
_cell.angle_alpha   90.00
_cell.angle_beta   90.00
_cell.angle_gamma   90.00
#
_symmetry.space_group_name_H-M   'P 1'
#
loop_
_entity.id
_entity.type
_entity.pdbx_description
1 polymer ?
#
loop_
_entity_poly.entity_id
_entity_poly.type
_entity_poly.pdbx_seq_one_letter_code
_entity_poly.pdbx_strand_id
1 'polypeptide(L)'
;MQEQEQTVYRGDKRSPEVVFSDGFKARKPKDGSVTLQEFWDNNTPSRWISTTVDWFTARKFSIPKGNTYEIRTADELIPATTSKFNEAELTAKDIIKNTDIRYNLNLFSGYKFNPYYKNYDLQHEALERARLLARNKYRRLAWFVFVPTAMYFISQNFSQPTVLNDNDE
;
A
#
# COMPACT_ATOMS: atom_id res chain seq x y z
N MET A 1 11.49 -11.60 -17.27
CA MET A 1 11.79 -10.40 -16.46
C MET A 1 10.73 -10.33 -15.38
N GLN A 2 11.10 -10.37 -14.09
CA GLN A 2 10.14 -10.02 -13.05
C GLN A 2 9.94 -8.50 -13.14
N GLU A 3 8.73 -8.06 -13.47
CA GLU A 3 8.38 -6.64 -13.34
C GLU A 3 8.61 -6.23 -11.88
N GLN A 4 9.38 -5.17 -11.67
CA GLN A 4 9.67 -4.68 -10.33
C GLN A 4 8.39 -4.08 -9.75
N GLU A 5 7.82 -4.73 -8.73
CA GLU A 5 6.66 -4.19 -8.03
C GLU A 5 7.02 -2.87 -7.35
N GLN A 6 6.16 -1.88 -7.50
CA GLN A 6 6.28 -0.60 -6.80
C GLN A 6 5.30 -0.54 -5.63
N THR A 7 5.73 0.14 -4.56
CA THR A 7 4.88 0.39 -3.39
C THR A 7 4.29 1.80 -3.48
N VAL A 8 2.96 1.87 -3.47
CA VAL A 8 2.22 3.13 -3.41
C VAL A 8 1.16 3.08 -2.32
N TYR A 9 0.64 4.24 -1.96
CA TYR A 9 -0.31 4.42 -0.90
C TYR A 9 -1.55 5.15 -1.38
N ARG A 10 -2.69 4.82 -0.77
CA ARG A 10 -3.95 5.50 -1.05
C ARG A 10 -4.73 5.75 0.23
N GLY A 11 -5.11 7.00 0.44
CA GLY A 11 -6.13 7.37 1.42
C GLY A 11 -7.52 7.13 0.84
N ASP A 12 -8.39 6.44 1.55
CA ASP A 12 -9.77 6.22 1.11
C ASP A 12 -10.74 6.25 2.31
N LYS A 13 -12.02 6.52 2.05
CA LYS A 13 -13.08 6.55 3.09
C LYS A 13 -13.84 5.24 3.17
N ARG A 14 -13.69 4.36 2.19
CA ARG A 14 -14.24 3.00 2.22
C ARG A 14 -13.57 2.19 3.32
N SER A 15 -14.28 1.20 3.84
CA SER A 15 -13.76 0.31 4.87
C SER A 15 -12.86 -0.75 4.24
N PRO A 16 -11.94 -1.35 5.00
CA PRO A 16 -11.08 -2.41 4.47
C PRO A 16 -11.85 -3.63 3.98
N GLU A 17 -13.02 -3.97 4.54
CA GLU A 17 -13.83 -5.09 4.07
C GLU A 17 -14.25 -4.92 2.61
N VAL A 18 -14.71 -3.71 2.25
CA VAL A 18 -15.10 -3.38 0.88
C VAL A 18 -13.87 -3.38 -0.02
N VAL A 19 -12.81 -2.67 0.37
CA VAL A 19 -11.61 -2.50 -0.47
C VAL A 19 -10.86 -3.83 -0.68
N PHE A 20 -10.79 -4.69 0.32
CA PHE A 20 -10.14 -6.00 0.20
C PHE A 20 -10.97 -6.98 -0.63
N SER A 21 -12.30 -6.85 -0.62
CA SER A 21 -13.15 -7.68 -1.49
C SER A 21 -13.09 -7.20 -2.95
N ASP A 22 -13.20 -5.89 -3.18
CA ASP A 22 -13.44 -5.34 -4.52
C ASP A 22 -12.20 -4.79 -5.23
N GLY A 23 -11.15 -4.47 -4.47
CA GLY A 23 -10.09 -3.59 -4.93
C GLY A 23 -10.53 -2.13 -4.99
N PHE A 24 -9.71 -1.29 -5.62
CA PHE A 24 -10.11 0.08 -5.95
C PHE A 24 -10.64 0.12 -7.36
N LYS A 25 -11.96 0.29 -7.50
CA LYS A 25 -12.61 0.57 -8.79
C LYS A 25 -12.72 2.07 -9.00
N ALA A 26 -12.43 2.55 -10.21
CA ALA A 26 -12.67 3.92 -10.59
C ALA A 26 -14.16 4.26 -10.51
N ARG A 27 -14.49 5.54 -10.33
CA ARG A 27 -15.91 5.96 -10.18
C ARG A 27 -16.67 5.82 -11.49
N LYS A 28 -16.00 6.02 -12.61
CA LYS A 28 -16.57 5.90 -13.95
C LYS A 28 -15.59 5.20 -14.91
N PRO A 29 -15.37 3.88 -14.76
CA PRO A 29 -14.32 3.17 -15.49
C PRO A 29 -14.52 3.12 -17.02
N LYS A 30 -15.77 3.27 -17.48
CA LYS A 30 -16.11 3.32 -18.92
C LYS A 30 -16.21 4.73 -19.49
N ASP A 31 -16.10 5.76 -18.64
CA ASP A 31 -16.23 7.15 -19.05
C ASP A 31 -14.85 7.70 -19.42
N GLY A 32 -14.69 8.04 -20.71
CA GLY A 32 -13.48 8.65 -21.25
C GLY A 32 -13.54 10.17 -21.31
N SER A 33 -14.60 10.81 -20.81
CA SER A 33 -14.80 12.26 -20.99
C SER A 33 -13.80 13.11 -20.20
N VAL A 34 -13.30 12.58 -19.07
CA VAL A 34 -12.36 13.29 -18.19
C VAL A 34 -10.93 12.89 -18.55
N THR A 35 -10.17 13.86 -19.05
CA THR A 35 -8.74 13.67 -19.33
C THR A 35 -7.96 13.44 -18.05
N LEU A 36 -6.77 12.83 -18.14
CA LEU A 36 -5.90 12.63 -16.98
C LEU A 36 -5.50 13.97 -16.34
N GLN A 37 -5.24 14.99 -17.17
CA GLN A 37 -4.92 16.35 -16.69
C GLN A 37 -6.10 16.96 -15.92
N GLU A 38 -7.31 16.89 -16.47
CA GLU A 38 -8.51 17.41 -15.79
C GLU A 38 -8.76 16.68 -14.46
N PHE A 39 -8.47 15.38 -14.40
CA PHE A 39 -8.52 14.61 -13.18
C PHE A 39 -7.51 15.10 -12.14
N TRP A 40 -6.25 15.36 -12.51
CA TRP A 40 -5.26 15.92 -11.58
C TRP A 40 -5.60 17.33 -11.12
N ASP A 41 -6.19 18.15 -11.99
CA ASP A 41 -6.53 19.53 -11.67
C ASP A 41 -7.75 19.64 -10.74
N ASN A 42 -8.75 18.78 -10.92
CA ASN A 42 -10.08 18.96 -10.32
C ASN A 42 -10.58 17.74 -9.52
N ASN A 43 -9.89 16.60 -9.56
CA ASN A 43 -10.34 15.33 -8.97
C ASN A 43 -11.77 14.92 -9.42
N THR A 44 -12.12 15.28 -10.66
CA THR A 44 -13.44 15.00 -11.26
C THR A 44 -13.69 13.49 -11.29
N PRO A 45 -14.90 13.01 -10.91
CA PRO A 45 -15.25 11.59 -11.00
C PRO A 45 -15.00 11.02 -12.41
N SER A 46 -14.07 10.07 -12.50
CA SER A 46 -13.53 9.59 -13.78
C SER A 46 -13.11 8.12 -13.70
N ARG A 47 -12.40 7.67 -14.73
CA ARG A 47 -11.75 6.36 -14.81
C ARG A 47 -10.41 6.26 -14.06
N TRP A 48 -9.94 7.36 -13.47
CA TRP A 48 -8.61 7.44 -12.86
C TRP A 48 -8.68 7.17 -11.35
N ILE A 49 -7.63 6.57 -10.81
CA ILE A 49 -7.48 6.27 -9.39
C ILE A 49 -6.14 6.85 -8.92
N SER A 50 -6.22 7.87 -8.07
CA SER A 50 -5.04 8.51 -7.48
C SER A 50 -4.39 7.64 -6.40
N THR A 51 -3.06 7.58 -6.43
CA THR A 51 -2.18 6.98 -5.42
C THR A 51 -0.97 7.90 -5.21
N THR A 52 -0.14 7.63 -4.21
CA THR A 52 1.06 8.42 -3.93
C THR A 52 2.17 7.52 -3.39
N VAL A 53 3.43 7.81 -3.72
CA VAL A 53 4.58 7.14 -3.08
C VAL A 53 4.79 7.56 -1.63
N ASP A 54 4.21 8.68 -1.21
CA ASP A 54 4.29 9.16 0.17
C ASP A 54 3.08 8.74 1.01
N TRP A 55 3.33 7.89 2.00
CA TRP A 55 2.34 7.44 2.98
C TRP A 55 1.72 8.59 3.78
N PHE A 56 2.50 9.63 4.14
CA PHE A 56 1.97 10.77 4.91
C PHE A 56 0.98 11.58 4.08
N THR A 57 1.27 11.77 2.80
CA THR A 57 0.34 12.38 1.85
C THR A 57 -0.94 11.56 1.72
N ALA A 58 -0.85 10.24 1.54
CA ALA A 58 -2.05 9.37 1.48
C ALA A 58 -2.90 9.51 2.75
N ARG A 59 -2.25 9.60 3.91
CA ARG A 59 -2.91 9.76 5.20
C ARG A 59 -3.66 11.08 5.34
N LYS A 60 -3.15 12.20 4.81
CA LYS A 60 -3.87 13.50 4.84
C LYS A 60 -5.25 13.40 4.20
N PHE A 61 -5.38 12.61 3.12
CA PHE A 61 -6.62 12.45 2.37
C PHE A 61 -7.59 11.40 2.94
N SER A 62 -7.20 10.65 3.98
CA SER A 62 -8.06 9.64 4.59
C SER A 62 -8.91 10.17 5.75
N ILE A 63 -8.66 11.39 6.24
CA ILE A 63 -9.36 12.02 7.36
C ILE A 63 -10.83 12.35 6.97
N PRO A 64 -11.83 12.12 7.85
CA PRO A 64 -11.73 11.69 9.25
C PRO A 64 -11.73 10.18 9.50
N LYS A 65 -12.03 9.34 8.50
CA LYS A 65 -12.15 7.89 8.70
C LYS A 65 -10.80 7.19 8.91
N GLY A 66 -9.71 7.77 8.39
CA GLY A 66 -8.33 7.40 8.71
C GLY A 66 -7.79 6.16 7.99
N ASN A 67 -8.44 5.65 6.94
CA ASN A 67 -7.98 4.46 6.23
C ASN A 67 -6.91 4.80 5.18
N THR A 68 -5.71 4.29 5.41
CA THR A 68 -4.59 4.37 4.47
C THR A 68 -4.21 2.96 4.03
N TYR A 69 -4.10 2.72 2.73
CA TYR A 69 -3.81 1.41 2.16
C TYR A 69 -2.42 1.39 1.55
N GLU A 70 -1.65 0.33 1.80
CA GLU A 70 -0.43 0.01 1.06
C GLU A 70 -0.78 -0.90 -0.11
N ILE A 71 -0.30 -0.54 -1.30
CA ILE A 71 -0.54 -1.22 -2.56
C ILE A 71 0.82 -1.58 -3.14
N ARG A 72 0.99 -2.84 -3.52
CA ARG A 72 2.17 -3.37 -4.21
C ARG A 72 1.75 -3.93 -5.55
N THR A 73 1.97 -3.14 -6.59
CA THR A 73 1.53 -3.47 -7.94
C THR A 73 2.69 -3.48 -8.91
N ALA A 74 2.64 -4.39 -9.87
CA ALA A 74 3.48 -4.37 -11.06
C ALA A 74 2.79 -3.61 -12.22
N ASP A 75 1.49 -3.29 -12.06
CA ASP A 75 0.74 -2.53 -13.07
C ASP A 75 1.38 -1.14 -13.27
N GLU A 76 1.36 -0.68 -14.52
CA GLU A 76 1.86 0.64 -14.90
C GLU A 76 1.03 1.74 -14.22
N LEU A 77 1.71 2.65 -13.53
CA LEU A 77 1.11 3.83 -12.92
C LEU A 77 1.65 5.08 -13.61
N ILE A 78 0.75 6.01 -13.94
CA ILE A 78 1.12 7.23 -14.65
C ILE A 78 1.51 8.30 -13.63
N PRO A 79 2.78 8.74 -13.56
CA PRO A 79 3.19 9.80 -12.66
C PRO A 79 2.57 11.13 -13.07
N ALA A 80 2.13 11.92 -12.09
CA ALA A 80 1.61 13.24 -12.35
C ALA A 80 2.74 14.20 -12.78
N THR A 81 2.55 14.90 -13.89
CA THR A 81 3.53 15.89 -14.39
C THR A 81 3.25 17.30 -13.89
N THR A 82 2.00 17.60 -13.51
CA THR A 82 1.55 18.94 -13.11
C THR A 82 0.45 18.91 -12.04
N SER A 83 0.39 17.88 -11.19
CA SER A 83 -0.65 17.81 -10.14
C SER A 83 -0.53 18.99 -9.18
N LYS A 84 -1.64 19.72 -9.00
CA LYS A 84 -1.77 20.76 -7.98
C LYS A 84 -1.68 20.20 -6.55
N PHE A 85 -1.76 18.88 -6.40
CA PHE A 85 -1.93 18.22 -5.10
C PHE A 85 -0.67 17.52 -4.59
N ASN A 86 0.26 17.07 -5.45
CA ASN A 86 1.64 16.67 -5.08
C ASN A 86 2.45 16.22 -6.31
N GLU A 87 3.78 16.39 -6.30
CA GLU A 87 4.74 15.77 -7.24
C GLU A 87 4.84 14.24 -7.05
N ALA A 88 4.35 13.71 -5.93
CA ALA A 88 4.40 12.29 -5.58
C ALA A 88 3.20 11.46 -6.08
N GLU A 89 2.25 12.07 -6.82
CA GLU A 89 1.04 11.39 -7.28
C GLU A 89 1.31 10.43 -8.43
N LEU A 90 0.81 9.19 -8.31
CA LEU A 90 0.77 8.21 -9.39
C LEU A 90 -0.65 7.74 -9.63
N THR A 91 -1.01 7.55 -10.88
CA THR A 91 -2.41 7.30 -11.27
C THR A 91 -2.57 5.95 -11.94
N ALA A 92 -3.45 5.12 -11.36
CA ALA A 92 -3.91 3.91 -11.99
C ALA A 92 -5.15 4.18 -12.86
N LYS A 93 -5.35 3.34 -13.86
CA LYS A 93 -6.50 3.40 -14.78
C LYS A 93 -7.48 2.28 -14.46
N ASP A 94 -8.75 2.63 -14.34
CA ASP A 94 -9.92 1.76 -14.17
C ASP A 94 -10.00 0.95 -12.86
N ILE A 95 -8.96 0.18 -12.53
CA ILE A 95 -8.94 -0.72 -11.37
C ILE A 95 -7.54 -0.86 -10.76
N ILE A 96 -7.49 -0.95 -9.44
CA ILE A 96 -6.38 -1.57 -8.70
C ILE A 96 -6.94 -2.83 -8.06
N LYS A 97 -6.36 -3.99 -8.39
CA LYS A 97 -6.88 -5.29 -7.95
C LYS A 97 -6.70 -5.42 -6.44
N ASN A 98 -7.65 -6.11 -5.78
CA ASN A 98 -7.51 -6.40 -4.36
C ASN A 98 -6.26 -7.23 -4.04
N THR A 99 -5.83 -8.09 -4.97
CA THR A 99 -4.63 -8.93 -4.84
C THR A 99 -3.34 -8.12 -4.71
N ASP A 100 -3.35 -6.84 -5.10
CA ASP A 100 -2.21 -5.93 -4.98
C ASP A 100 -2.27 -5.08 -3.71
N ILE A 101 -3.39 -5.11 -2.98
CA ILE A 101 -3.57 -4.34 -1.73
C ILE A 101 -3.06 -5.19 -0.59
N ARG A 102 -2.03 -4.72 0.11
CA ARG A 102 -1.34 -5.52 1.13
C ARG A 102 -1.99 -5.40 2.50
N TYR A 103 -2.22 -4.17 2.96
CA TYR A 103 -2.88 -3.92 4.24
C TYR A 103 -3.55 -2.56 4.27
N ASN A 104 -4.39 -2.38 5.27
CA ASN A 104 -4.98 -1.13 5.68
C ASN A 104 -4.41 -0.73 7.04
N LEU A 105 -4.12 0.55 7.20
CA LEU A 105 -3.83 1.17 8.48
C LEU A 105 -4.90 2.21 8.77
N ASN A 106 -5.62 1.98 9.86
CA ASN A 106 -6.57 2.91 10.42
C ASN A 106 -6.00 3.55 11.70
N LEU A 107 -6.21 4.85 11.88
CA LEU A 107 -5.72 5.57 13.06
C LEU A 107 -6.29 5.06 14.38
N PHE A 108 -7.54 4.61 14.38
CA PHE A 108 -8.28 4.24 15.59
C PHE A 108 -8.30 2.73 15.80
N SER A 109 -8.33 1.94 14.72
CA SER A 109 -8.44 0.48 14.80
C SER A 109 -7.14 -0.27 14.46
N GLY A 110 -6.06 0.44 14.12
CA GLY A 110 -4.77 -0.16 13.81
C GLY A 110 -4.70 -0.84 12.44
N TYR A 111 -3.84 -1.85 12.32
CA TYR A 111 -3.59 -2.56 11.06
C TYR A 111 -4.62 -3.66 10.80
N LYS A 112 -5.05 -3.76 9.54
CA LYS A 112 -5.78 -4.92 9.01
C LYS A 112 -5.10 -5.45 7.77
N PHE A 113 -4.70 -6.71 7.81
CA PHE A 113 -4.08 -7.39 6.67
C PHE A 113 -5.13 -7.85 5.67
N ASN A 114 -4.81 -7.75 4.38
CA ASN A 114 -5.70 -8.22 3.32
C ASN A 114 -5.50 -9.73 3.09
N PRO A 115 -6.48 -10.59 3.38
CA PRO A 115 -6.35 -12.03 3.15
C PRO A 115 -6.26 -12.42 1.67
N TYR A 116 -6.62 -11.52 0.75
CA TYR A 116 -6.58 -11.76 -0.69
C TYR A 116 -5.29 -11.28 -1.35
N TYR A 117 -4.34 -10.74 -0.58
CA TYR A 117 -3.07 -10.27 -1.12
C TYR A 117 -2.30 -11.43 -1.77
N LYS A 118 -1.79 -11.24 -2.99
CA LYS A 118 -1.15 -12.31 -3.78
C LYS A 118 0.03 -12.99 -3.09
N ASN A 119 0.67 -12.31 -2.14
CA ASN A 119 1.76 -12.83 -1.33
C ASN A 119 1.38 -12.87 0.17
N TYR A 120 0.12 -13.20 0.47
CA TYR A 120 -0.41 -13.21 1.85
C TYR A 120 0.39 -14.14 2.76
N ASP A 121 0.67 -15.38 2.33
CA ASP A 121 1.35 -16.37 3.17
C ASP A 121 2.75 -15.90 3.58
N LEU A 122 3.52 -15.35 2.63
CA LEU A 122 4.84 -14.77 2.90
C LEU A 122 4.75 -13.58 3.88
N GLN A 123 3.73 -12.74 3.72
CA GLN A 123 3.50 -11.63 4.64
C GLN A 123 3.11 -12.12 6.04
N HIS A 124 2.23 -13.10 6.12
CA HIS A 124 1.73 -13.65 7.37
C HIS A 124 2.84 -14.37 8.13
N GLU A 125 3.65 -15.17 7.43
CA GLU A 125 4.80 -15.84 8.01
C GLU A 125 5.84 -14.83 8.54
N ALA A 126 6.17 -13.80 7.76
CA ALA A 126 7.09 -12.75 8.20
C ALA A 126 6.58 -12.03 9.45
N LEU A 127 5.27 -11.78 9.54
CA LEU A 127 4.65 -11.18 10.71
C LEU A 127 4.72 -12.08 11.94
N GLU A 128 4.41 -13.37 11.80
CA GLU A 128 4.50 -14.33 12.89
C GLU A 128 5.95 -14.50 13.37
N ARG A 129 6.91 -14.57 12.45
CA ARG A 129 8.34 -14.55 12.77
C ARG A 129 8.72 -13.29 13.54
N ALA A 130 8.27 -12.11 13.11
CA ALA A 130 8.51 -10.85 13.81
C ALA A 130 7.88 -10.83 15.22
N ARG A 131 6.67 -11.38 15.37
CA ARG A 131 6.00 -11.52 16.68
C ARG A 131 6.76 -12.46 17.61
N LEU A 132 7.23 -13.60 17.11
CA LEU A 132 8.06 -14.56 17.84
C LEU A 132 9.39 -13.92 18.28
N LEU A 133 10.08 -13.23 17.38
CA LEU A 133 11.31 -12.51 17.69
C LEU A 133 11.07 -11.42 18.74
N ALA A 134 9.99 -10.64 18.63
CA ALA A 134 9.64 -9.63 19.61
C ALA A 134 9.34 -10.27 20.99
N ARG A 135 8.57 -11.36 21.03
CA ARG A 135 8.28 -12.10 22.28
C ARG A 135 9.55 -12.65 22.93
N ASN A 136 10.46 -13.21 22.13
CA ASN A 136 11.69 -13.83 22.63
C ASN A 136 12.72 -12.79 23.07
N LYS A 137 12.85 -11.68 22.34
CA LYS A 137 13.82 -10.60 22.63
C LYS A 137 13.36 -9.67 23.76
N TYR A 138 12.04 -9.49 23.94
CA TYR A 138 11.47 -8.52 24.90
C TYR A 138 10.68 -9.17 26.04
N ARG A 139 11.03 -10.39 26.47
CA ARG A 139 10.47 -11.05 27.67
C ARG A 139 10.54 -10.19 28.97
N ARG A 140 11.21 -9.05 28.96
CA ARG A 140 11.36 -8.11 30.10
C ARG A 140 10.86 -6.68 29.87
N LEU A 141 10.36 -6.29 28.69
CA LEU A 141 9.82 -4.94 28.49
C LEU A 141 8.48 -4.96 27.76
N ALA A 142 7.52 -4.26 28.35
CA ALA A 142 6.10 -4.32 28.06
C ALA A 142 5.72 -4.01 26.60
N TRP A 143 4.68 -4.73 26.17
CA TRP A 143 4.08 -4.85 24.83
C TRP A 143 3.66 -3.55 24.10
N PHE A 144 3.77 -2.37 24.70
CA PHE A 144 3.04 -1.18 24.26
C PHE A 144 3.76 -0.25 23.26
N VAL A 145 5.05 -0.48 22.95
CA VAL A 145 5.85 0.54 22.23
C VAL A 145 6.33 0.11 20.83
N PHE A 146 6.41 -1.19 20.49
CA PHE A 146 7.34 -1.61 19.41
C PHE A 146 6.76 -2.28 18.16
N VAL A 147 5.45 -2.49 18.04
CA VAL A 147 4.87 -3.00 16.78
C VAL A 147 5.11 -2.05 15.58
N PRO A 148 5.05 -0.70 15.73
CA PRO A 148 5.35 0.20 14.62
C PRO A 148 6.83 0.14 14.18
N THR A 149 7.78 0.05 15.11
CA THR A 149 9.21 0.09 14.83
C THR A 149 9.73 -1.20 14.19
N ALA A 150 9.22 -2.36 14.62
CA ALA A 150 9.59 -3.64 14.02
C ALA A 150 9.16 -3.74 12.54
N MET A 151 8.05 -3.09 12.15
CA MET A 151 7.59 -3.08 10.77
C MET A 151 8.38 -2.15 9.85
N TYR A 152 8.96 -1.06 10.39
CA TYR A 152 9.88 -0.20 9.62
C TYR A 152 11.09 -1.01 9.09
N PHE A 153 11.68 -1.87 9.93
CA PHE A 153 12.79 -2.75 9.55
C PHE A 153 12.39 -3.84 8.54
N ILE A 154 11.15 -4.33 8.61
CA ILE A 154 10.62 -5.27 7.61
C ILE A 154 10.40 -4.59 6.26
N SER A 155 10.13 -3.27 6.20
CA SER A 155 10.01 -2.58 4.90
C SER A 155 11.36 -2.40 4.18
N GLN A 156 12.45 -2.24 4.93
CA GLN A 156 13.79 -1.93 4.38
C GLN A 156 14.56 -3.16 3.88
N ASN A 157 14.33 -4.34 4.46
CA ASN A 157 15.09 -5.55 4.13
C ASN A 157 14.54 -6.36 2.93
N PHE A 158 13.43 -5.95 2.31
CA PHE A 158 12.87 -6.63 1.13
C PHE A 158 13.40 -6.08 -0.21
N SER A 159 14.41 -5.20 -0.19
CA SER A 159 15.00 -4.60 -1.39
C SER A 159 16.31 -5.25 -1.85
N GLN A 160 16.80 -6.31 -1.19
CA GLN A 160 18.05 -6.97 -1.61
C GLN A 160 17.80 -8.45 -1.94
N PRO A 161 18.00 -8.89 -3.19
CA PRO A 161 18.13 -10.30 -3.49
C PRO A 161 19.40 -10.80 -2.79
N THR A 162 19.24 -11.77 -1.89
CA THR A 162 20.38 -12.47 -1.30
C THR A 162 21.03 -13.28 -2.41
N VAL A 163 22.16 -12.78 -2.92
CA VAL A 163 23.07 -13.59 -3.74
C VAL A 163 23.68 -14.61 -2.78
N LEU A 164 23.21 -15.85 -2.86
CA LEU A 164 23.93 -16.99 -2.28
C LEU A 164 25.23 -17.12 -3.07
N ASN A 165 26.33 -16.78 -2.41
CA ASN A 165 27.67 -17.02 -2.92
C ASN A 165 28.01 -18.47 -2.56
N ASP A 166 27.70 -19.40 -3.44
CA ASP A 166 28.17 -20.78 -3.38
C ASP A 166 29.66 -20.79 -3.76
N ASN A 167 30.54 -20.52 -2.80
CA ASN A 167 31.96 -20.83 -2.88
C ASN A 167 32.52 -20.94 -1.45
N ASP A 168 32.24 -22.07 -0.81
CA ASP A 168 33.03 -22.62 0.30
C ASP A 168 33.04 -24.16 0.13
N GLU A 169 33.90 -24.64 -0.77
CA GLU A 169 34.58 -25.94 -0.71
C GLU A 169 36.07 -25.74 -1.01
#